data_AF-A0A1J4P8H7-F1
#
_entry.id   AF-A0A1J4P8H7-F1
#
_cell.length_a   1.000
_cell.length_b   1.000
_cell.length_c   1.000
_cell.angle_alpha   90.00
_cell.angle_beta   90.00
_cell.angle_gamma   90.00
#
_symmetry.space_group_name_H-M   'P 1'
#
loop_
_entity.id
_entity.type
_entity.pdbx_description
1 polymer ?
#
loop_
_entity_poly.entity_id
_entity_poly.type
_entity_poly.pdbx_seq_one_letter_code
_entity_poly.pdbx_strand_id
1 'polypeptide(L)'
;MTAAWESFGWRASEVPQSQLDESRRADLGVPLTLRPVRQEGVLQRPIFDPALKQYPNAYRAGDPRFADAAAGAAWYAARRSALYLVLTAVAGSEWADHLVLRGSVLLEGWFGDAAREPGDLDFVVVPQDWRIEEERTAATLDGIVYAAQQAAGQGPVSFEADDAVSEDIWTYERVPGRRLVLPWTADGTPGGVVQLDFVFNERLPLAPEPFPISADAVLNAVTPELSLAWKIMWLVTDMHPQGKDLYDAVLLAEACPLRYEVLRDAFLAAEPQYALQPVRPATITDLASSVEWEHFTREYPDIPGTDAEYVGRLAVALTGTFPGVEDADARELGRWWLEPWVAHYRELLDLSDMPAVQRAMAAAHTPLFVAVVLTAELLGREGNSLEDFVPVVLADPAWAGWIDYLNRRRNLEFLHEQLREL
;
A
#
# COMPACT_ATOMS: atom_id res chain seq x y z
N MET A 1 22.73 27.06 -11.64
CA MET A 1 21.48 26.78 -10.90
C MET A 1 21.34 25.30 -10.51
N THR A 2 22.43 24.52 -10.52
CA THR A 2 22.46 23.06 -10.30
C THR A 2 22.96 22.63 -8.90
N ALA A 3 23.65 23.51 -8.17
CA ALA A 3 24.28 23.17 -6.90
C ALA A 3 23.29 22.72 -5.81
N ALA A 4 22.06 23.26 -5.80
CA ALA A 4 21.03 22.86 -4.84
C ALA A 4 20.60 21.39 -5.03
N TRP A 5 20.46 20.98 -6.29
CA TRP A 5 20.13 19.59 -6.66
C TRP A 5 21.29 18.62 -6.39
N GLU A 6 22.54 19.07 -6.52
CA GLU A 6 23.72 18.25 -6.18
C GLU A 6 23.81 17.94 -4.68
N SER A 7 23.23 18.79 -3.84
CA SER A 7 23.10 18.57 -2.40
C SER A 7 21.77 17.93 -1.98
N PHE A 8 20.88 17.62 -2.93
CA PHE A 8 19.56 17.07 -2.64
C PHE A 8 19.67 15.60 -2.19
N GLY A 9 18.86 15.24 -1.18
CA GLY A 9 18.84 13.92 -0.57
C GLY A 9 18.38 13.99 0.88
N TRP A 10 18.71 12.98 1.69
CA TRP A 10 18.18 12.83 3.06
C TRP A 10 18.48 13.98 4.04
N ARG A 11 19.48 14.82 3.75
CA ARG A 11 19.82 16.01 4.56
C ARG A 11 19.14 17.29 4.08
N ALA A 12 18.46 17.25 2.93
CA ALA A 12 17.83 18.42 2.36
C ALA A 12 16.63 18.83 3.22
N SER A 13 16.55 20.10 3.59
CA SER A 13 15.40 20.67 4.28
C SER A 13 14.26 21.03 3.32
N GLU A 14 14.58 21.19 2.03
CA GLU A 14 13.68 21.72 1.01
C GLU A 14 13.94 21.04 -0.35
N VAL A 15 12.87 20.88 -1.13
CA VAL A 15 12.95 20.45 -2.54
C VAL A 15 13.36 21.65 -3.39
N PRO A 16 14.45 21.57 -4.17
CA PRO A 16 14.84 22.68 -5.03
C PRO A 16 13.77 22.95 -6.09
N GLN A 17 13.41 24.22 -6.31
CA GLN A 17 12.37 24.59 -7.26
C GLN A 17 12.87 24.71 -8.71
N SER A 18 14.19 24.76 -8.93
CA SER A 18 14.76 24.90 -10.27
C SER A 18 14.46 23.67 -11.13
N GLN A 19 14.14 23.89 -12.40
CA GLN A 19 13.90 22.80 -13.33
C GLN A 19 15.17 21.95 -13.52
N LEU A 20 14.99 20.63 -13.46
CA LEU A 20 16.00 19.66 -13.88
C LEU A 20 15.72 19.25 -15.32
N ASP A 21 16.78 19.19 -16.13
CA ASP A 21 16.72 18.44 -17.38
C ASP A 21 16.77 16.93 -17.11
N GLU A 22 16.32 16.17 -18.10
CA GLU A 22 16.11 14.73 -17.97
C GLU A 22 17.41 13.95 -17.75
N SER A 23 18.50 14.38 -18.40
CA SER A 23 19.81 13.74 -18.23
C SER A 23 20.31 13.94 -16.80
N ARG A 24 20.21 15.16 -16.28
CA ARG A 24 20.70 15.48 -14.93
C ARG A 24 19.84 14.82 -13.85
N ARG A 25 18.52 14.76 -14.06
CA ARG A 25 17.60 14.04 -13.18
C ARG A 25 18.01 12.57 -13.05
N ALA A 26 18.27 11.91 -14.18
CA ALA A 26 18.71 10.51 -14.21
C ALA A 26 20.05 10.31 -13.49
N ASP A 27 21.04 11.19 -13.71
CA ASP A 27 22.33 11.14 -13.02
C ASP A 27 22.21 11.27 -11.50
N LEU A 28 21.26 12.09 -11.03
CA LEU A 28 20.99 12.30 -9.62
C LEU A 28 20.08 11.23 -9.01
N GLY A 29 19.54 10.32 -9.82
CA GLY A 29 18.61 9.29 -9.36
C GLY A 29 17.35 9.88 -8.71
N VAL A 30 16.82 10.98 -9.28
CA VAL A 30 15.61 11.65 -8.83
C VAL A 30 14.41 11.15 -9.66
N PRO A 31 13.24 10.86 -9.07
CA PRO A 31 12.08 10.36 -9.82
C PRO A 31 11.54 11.36 -10.86
N LEU A 32 10.95 10.86 -11.94
CA LEU A 32 10.24 11.69 -12.94
C LEU A 32 9.05 12.46 -12.34
N THR A 33 8.48 11.86 -11.29
CA THR A 33 7.28 12.33 -10.58
C THR A 33 7.60 13.41 -9.55
N LEU A 34 8.88 13.69 -9.24
CA LEU A 34 9.27 14.79 -8.36
C LEU A 34 9.09 16.14 -9.07
N ARG A 35 7.89 16.70 -8.97
CA ARG A 35 7.51 17.99 -9.58
C ARG A 35 7.16 19.03 -8.51
N PRO A 36 8.13 19.86 -8.07
CA PRO A 36 7.85 20.90 -7.08
C PRO A 36 7.01 22.04 -7.67
N VAL A 37 6.17 22.63 -6.84
CA VAL A 37 5.47 23.89 -7.06
C VAL A 37 6.49 25.02 -7.13
N ARG A 38 6.51 25.75 -8.25
CA ARG A 38 7.52 26.77 -8.54
C ARG A 38 6.98 28.16 -8.28
N GLN A 39 7.21 28.68 -7.08
CA GLN A 39 6.86 30.04 -6.72
C GLN A 39 7.71 30.53 -5.54
N GLU A 40 8.10 31.81 -5.61
CA GLU A 40 8.74 32.48 -4.48
C GLU A 40 7.82 32.49 -3.25
N GLY A 41 8.37 32.19 -2.07
CA GLY A 41 7.57 32.10 -0.84
C GLY A 41 6.81 30.79 -0.66
N VAL A 42 7.02 29.80 -1.54
CA VAL A 42 6.53 28.42 -1.37
C VAL A 42 7.66 27.51 -0.90
N LEU A 43 7.43 26.76 0.16
CA LEU A 43 8.36 25.78 0.68
C LEU A 43 7.75 24.38 0.58
N GLN A 44 8.47 23.46 -0.07
CA GLN A 44 8.15 22.04 -0.06
C GLN A 44 9.30 21.25 0.52
N ARG A 45 9.00 20.32 1.42
CA ARG A 45 9.99 19.44 2.04
C ARG A 45 10.10 18.14 1.25
N PRO A 46 11.29 17.53 1.16
CA PRO A 46 11.41 16.17 0.65
C PRO A 46 10.76 15.21 1.65
N ILE A 47 9.79 14.43 1.18
CA ILE A 47 9.14 13.38 1.97
C ILE A 47 9.58 12.04 1.41
N PHE A 48 10.15 11.20 2.27
CA PHE A 48 10.57 9.85 1.88
C PHE A 48 9.35 9.04 1.44
N ASP A 49 9.46 8.41 0.29
CA ASP A 49 8.40 7.60 -0.31
C ASP A 49 8.95 6.19 -0.58
N PRO A 50 8.55 5.19 0.24
CA PRO A 50 8.97 3.82 0.06
C PRO A 50 8.68 3.26 -1.35
N ALA A 51 7.64 3.75 -2.02
CA ALA A 51 7.27 3.30 -3.37
C ALA A 51 8.29 3.70 -4.46
N LEU A 52 9.21 4.59 -4.11
CA LEU A 52 10.27 5.11 -4.98
C LEU A 52 11.66 4.56 -4.63
N LYS A 53 11.77 3.52 -3.78
CA LYS A 53 13.05 2.96 -3.31
C LYS A 53 14.00 2.45 -4.39
N GLN A 54 13.51 2.21 -5.61
CA GLN A 54 14.34 1.95 -6.79
C GLN A 54 15.25 3.15 -7.14
N TYR A 55 14.94 4.34 -6.63
CA TYR A 55 15.74 5.54 -6.79
C TYR A 55 16.62 5.80 -5.55
N PRO A 56 17.90 6.18 -5.73
CA PRO A 56 18.77 6.62 -4.63
C PRO A 56 18.20 7.79 -3.82
N ASN A 57 17.43 8.66 -4.48
CA ASN A 57 16.70 9.77 -3.87
C ASN A 57 15.19 9.53 -3.95
N ALA A 58 14.72 8.50 -3.22
CA ALA A 58 13.32 8.09 -3.10
C ALA A 58 12.46 9.12 -2.31
N TYR A 59 12.37 10.34 -2.83
CA TYR A 59 11.64 11.44 -2.23
C TYR A 59 10.59 11.98 -3.19
N ARG A 60 9.40 12.27 -2.66
CA ARG A 60 8.40 13.13 -3.30
C ARG A 60 8.46 14.54 -2.72
N ALA A 61 7.85 15.49 -3.41
CA ALA A 61 7.61 16.81 -2.84
C ALA A 61 6.42 16.72 -1.88
N GLY A 62 6.63 17.09 -0.62
CA GLY A 62 5.54 17.23 0.34
C GLY A 62 4.61 18.39 -0.01
N ASP A 63 3.52 18.52 0.73
CA ASP A 63 2.56 19.60 0.50
C ASP A 63 3.21 20.99 0.64
N PRO A 64 2.91 21.92 -0.27
CA PRO A 64 3.48 23.27 -0.26
C PRO A 64 2.99 24.07 0.94
N ARG A 65 3.95 24.72 1.61
CA ARG A 65 3.68 25.76 2.61
C ARG A 65 3.88 27.12 1.99
N PHE A 66 2.83 27.93 2.03
CA PHE A 66 2.84 29.29 1.49
C PHE A 66 3.13 30.28 2.62
N ALA A 67 4.01 31.24 2.35
CA ALA A 67 4.23 32.38 3.24
C ALA A 67 2.97 33.27 3.37
N ASP A 68 2.17 33.34 2.30
CA ASP A 68 0.86 34.00 2.30
C ASP A 68 -0.26 32.97 2.48
N ALA A 69 -1.03 33.12 3.57
CA ALA A 69 -2.14 32.24 3.91
C ALA A 69 -3.28 32.29 2.87
N ALA A 70 -3.53 33.44 2.24
CA ALA A 70 -4.59 33.57 1.24
C ALA A 70 -4.21 32.83 -0.06
N ALA A 71 -2.96 32.97 -0.49
CA ALA A 71 -2.41 32.21 -1.61
C ALA A 71 -2.44 30.69 -1.35
N GLY A 72 -2.08 30.28 -0.12
CA GLY A 72 -2.18 28.89 0.29
C GLY A 72 -3.62 28.37 0.22
N ALA A 73 -4.58 29.08 0.81
CA ALA A 73 -5.98 28.67 0.79
C ALA A 73 -6.54 28.54 -0.65
N ALA A 74 -6.18 29.47 -1.54
CA ALA A 74 -6.57 29.41 -2.95
C ALA A 74 -5.95 28.17 -3.65
N TRP A 75 -4.68 27.88 -3.38
CA TRP A 75 -3.99 26.72 -3.95
C TRP A 75 -4.61 25.39 -3.48
N TYR A 76 -4.88 25.23 -2.18
CA TYR A 76 -5.51 24.01 -1.66
C TYR A 76 -6.93 23.81 -2.20
N ALA A 77 -7.70 24.90 -2.37
CA ALA A 77 -9.01 24.83 -3.01
C ALA A 77 -8.94 24.40 -4.48
N ALA A 78 -7.97 24.94 -5.24
CA ALA A 78 -7.72 24.54 -6.62
C ALA A 78 -7.25 23.07 -6.71
N ARG A 79 -6.36 22.64 -5.82
CA ARG A 79 -5.89 21.24 -5.76
C ARG A 79 -7.02 20.25 -5.48
N ARG A 80 -7.88 20.53 -4.50
CA ARG A 80 -9.06 19.69 -4.24
C ARG A 80 -9.96 19.64 -5.46
N SER A 81 -10.22 20.78 -6.10
CA SER A 81 -10.99 20.82 -7.35
C SER A 81 -10.36 19.95 -8.43
N ALA A 82 -9.04 19.98 -8.59
CA ALA A 82 -8.30 19.12 -9.52
C ALA A 82 -8.49 17.63 -9.18
N LEU A 83 -8.32 17.24 -7.92
CA LEU A 83 -8.52 15.86 -7.46
C LEU A 83 -9.95 15.36 -7.74
N TYR A 84 -10.97 16.15 -7.38
CA TYR A 84 -12.37 15.78 -7.59
C TYR A 84 -12.74 15.73 -9.08
N LEU A 85 -12.17 16.61 -9.93
CA LEU A 85 -12.36 16.55 -11.38
C LEU A 85 -11.78 15.25 -11.96
N VAL A 86 -10.58 14.85 -11.53
CA VAL A 86 -9.97 13.58 -11.95
C VAL A 86 -10.81 12.39 -11.50
N LEU A 87 -11.26 12.36 -10.24
CA LEU A 87 -12.15 11.29 -9.75
C LEU A 87 -13.47 11.22 -10.53
N THR A 88 -14.08 12.36 -10.82
CA THR A 88 -15.31 12.44 -11.61
C THR A 88 -15.08 11.96 -13.04
N ALA A 89 -13.94 12.31 -13.64
CA ALA A 89 -13.55 11.84 -14.97
C ALA A 89 -13.35 10.33 -15.00
N VAL A 90 -12.67 9.75 -14.00
CA VAL A 90 -12.50 8.29 -13.86
C VAL A 90 -13.87 7.61 -13.71
N ALA A 91 -14.74 8.13 -12.84
CA ALA A 91 -16.08 7.61 -12.62
C ALA A 91 -16.97 7.62 -13.87
N GLY A 92 -16.80 8.61 -14.74
CA GLY A 92 -17.53 8.72 -16.01
C GLY A 92 -16.86 8.00 -17.19
N SER A 93 -15.70 7.36 -16.99
CA SER A 93 -14.93 6.70 -18.05
C SER A 93 -15.31 5.22 -18.23
N GLU A 94 -14.90 4.63 -19.35
CA GLU A 94 -15.02 3.18 -19.57
C GLU A 94 -14.18 2.33 -18.60
N TRP A 95 -13.27 2.96 -17.85
CA TRP A 95 -12.35 2.30 -16.93
C TRP A 95 -12.88 2.21 -15.50
N ALA A 96 -14.04 2.82 -15.18
CA ALA A 96 -14.59 2.87 -13.83
C ALA A 96 -14.77 1.47 -13.21
N ASP A 97 -15.22 0.50 -13.99
CA ASP A 97 -15.43 -0.89 -13.54
C ASP A 97 -14.12 -1.66 -13.31
N HIS A 98 -12.99 -1.10 -13.74
CA HIS A 98 -11.66 -1.68 -13.62
C HIS A 98 -10.81 -1.05 -12.50
N LEU A 99 -11.38 -0.08 -11.77
CA LEU A 99 -10.67 0.72 -10.79
C LEU A 99 -11.45 0.76 -9.48
N VAL A 100 -10.85 0.23 -8.43
CA VAL A 100 -11.39 0.30 -7.07
C VAL A 100 -10.63 1.37 -6.30
N LEU A 101 -11.32 2.44 -5.94
CA LEU A 101 -10.78 3.55 -5.18
C LEU A 101 -10.37 3.10 -3.77
N ARG A 102 -9.22 3.59 -3.30
CA ARG A 102 -8.71 3.39 -1.94
C ARG A 102 -7.96 4.63 -1.46
N GLY A 103 -7.37 4.52 -0.28
CA GLY A 103 -6.42 5.53 0.21
C GLY A 103 -7.07 6.75 0.82
N SER A 104 -6.32 7.85 0.84
CA SER A 104 -6.61 9.00 1.72
C SER A 104 -7.88 9.78 1.36
N VAL A 105 -8.30 9.76 0.09
CA VAL A 105 -9.52 10.46 -0.33
C VAL A 105 -10.80 9.82 0.23
N LEU A 106 -10.80 8.51 0.50
CA LEU A 106 -11.93 7.86 1.17
C LEU A 106 -12.03 8.32 2.63
N LEU A 107 -10.90 8.57 3.29
CA LEU A 107 -10.88 9.06 4.67
C LEU A 107 -11.51 10.46 4.77
N GLU A 108 -11.22 11.36 3.82
CA GLU A 108 -11.91 12.65 3.73
C GLU A 108 -13.43 12.45 3.59
N GLY A 109 -13.86 11.55 2.72
CA GLY A 109 -15.29 11.27 2.53
C GLY A 109 -15.99 10.67 3.77
N TRP A 110 -15.28 9.87 4.57
CA TRP A 110 -15.84 9.26 5.79
C TRP A 110 -15.75 10.15 7.03
N PHE A 111 -14.70 10.97 7.14
CA PHE A 111 -14.35 11.67 8.39
C PHE A 111 -14.28 13.20 8.25
N GLY A 112 -14.40 13.75 7.04
CA GLY A 112 -14.35 15.19 6.79
C GLY A 112 -13.10 15.84 7.39
N ASP A 113 -13.31 16.90 8.17
CA ASP A 113 -12.23 17.67 8.81
C ASP A 113 -11.35 16.88 9.78
N ALA A 114 -11.81 15.69 10.23
CA ALA A 114 -11.00 14.81 11.07
C ALA A 114 -9.99 14.00 10.26
N ALA A 115 -10.14 13.87 8.94
CA ALA A 115 -9.12 13.31 8.08
C ALA A 115 -8.03 14.34 7.80
N ARG A 116 -6.80 13.85 7.57
CA ARG A 116 -5.75 14.68 6.97
C ARG A 116 -6.10 15.00 5.51
N GLU A 117 -5.53 16.08 4.97
CA GLU A 117 -5.67 16.43 3.55
C GLU A 117 -5.25 15.23 2.67
N PRO A 118 -6.08 14.80 1.69
CA PRO A 118 -5.70 13.73 0.78
C PRO A 118 -4.45 14.07 -0.03
N GLY A 119 -3.56 13.10 -0.19
CA GLY A 119 -2.28 13.28 -0.91
C GLY A 119 -2.36 12.94 -2.40
N ASP A 120 -2.93 11.78 -2.69
CA ASP A 120 -2.96 11.10 -3.97
C ASP A 120 -4.29 10.38 -4.17
N LEU A 121 -4.53 9.93 -5.40
CA LEU A 121 -5.65 9.06 -5.76
C LEU A 121 -5.13 7.64 -5.93
N ASP A 122 -5.45 6.75 -5.00
CA ASP A 122 -5.00 5.37 -5.02
C ASP A 122 -6.08 4.44 -5.61
N PHE A 123 -5.69 3.55 -6.52
CA PHE A 123 -6.58 2.57 -7.14
C PHE A 123 -6.00 1.16 -7.05
N VAL A 124 -6.86 0.19 -6.77
CA VAL A 124 -6.61 -1.21 -7.11
C VAL A 124 -7.19 -1.50 -8.48
N VAL A 125 -6.37 -2.04 -9.37
CA VAL A 125 -6.79 -2.45 -10.71
C VAL A 125 -7.44 -3.83 -10.64
N VAL A 126 -8.64 -3.96 -11.24
CA VAL A 126 -9.42 -5.20 -11.28
C VAL A 126 -9.81 -5.58 -12.73
N PRO A 127 -9.91 -6.86 -13.08
CA PRO A 127 -9.72 -8.05 -12.23
C PRO A 127 -8.26 -8.26 -11.79
N GLN A 128 -8.07 -9.08 -10.74
CA GLN A 128 -6.76 -9.34 -10.13
C GLN A 128 -5.73 -9.90 -11.11
N ASP A 129 -6.13 -10.60 -12.16
CA ASP A 129 -5.24 -11.14 -13.19
C ASP A 129 -4.78 -10.07 -14.21
N TRP A 130 -5.23 -8.81 -14.09
CA TRP A 130 -4.72 -7.70 -14.88
C TRP A 130 -3.27 -7.40 -14.53
N ARG A 131 -2.38 -7.56 -15.52
CA ARG A 131 -0.95 -7.32 -15.36
C ARG A 131 -0.53 -5.94 -15.84
N ILE A 132 0.44 -5.37 -15.14
CA ILE A 132 0.98 -4.03 -15.43
C ILE A 132 1.56 -3.91 -16.86
N GLU A 133 2.07 -5.02 -17.43
CA GLU A 133 2.72 -5.01 -18.75
C GLU A 133 1.76 -5.03 -19.95
N GLU A 134 0.46 -5.16 -19.72
CA GLU A 134 -0.51 -5.31 -20.81
C GLU A 134 -0.80 -4.00 -21.54
N GLU A 135 -1.07 -4.07 -22.85
CA GLU A 135 -1.40 -2.89 -23.68
C GLU A 135 -2.61 -2.12 -23.14
N ARG A 136 -3.59 -2.84 -22.58
CA ARG A 136 -4.76 -2.21 -21.93
C ARG A 136 -4.38 -1.30 -20.76
N THR A 137 -3.26 -1.55 -20.08
CA THR A 137 -2.77 -0.69 -18.98
C THR A 137 -2.42 0.70 -19.52
N ALA A 138 -1.65 0.77 -20.62
CA ALA A 138 -1.30 2.04 -21.23
C ALA A 138 -2.55 2.78 -21.74
N ALA A 139 -3.47 2.07 -22.39
CA ALA A 139 -4.74 2.62 -22.86
C ALA A 139 -5.59 3.21 -21.73
N THR A 140 -5.65 2.54 -20.57
CA THR A 140 -6.35 3.04 -19.38
C THR A 140 -5.73 4.35 -18.88
N LEU A 141 -4.41 4.40 -18.72
CA LEU A 141 -3.73 5.59 -18.20
C LEU A 141 -3.89 6.79 -19.12
N ASP A 142 -3.65 6.60 -20.42
CA ASP A 142 -3.86 7.64 -21.43
C ASP A 142 -5.32 8.10 -21.44
N GLY A 143 -6.26 7.14 -21.39
CA GLY A 143 -7.69 7.41 -21.36
C GLY A 143 -8.13 8.25 -20.16
N ILE A 144 -7.59 7.98 -18.96
CA ILE A 144 -7.86 8.77 -17.74
C ILE A 144 -7.35 10.20 -17.90
N VAL A 145 -6.14 10.37 -18.44
CA VAL A 145 -5.55 11.68 -18.69
C VAL A 145 -6.43 12.51 -19.64
N TYR A 146 -6.84 11.92 -20.77
CA TYR A 146 -7.75 12.59 -21.71
C TYR A 146 -9.11 12.87 -21.09
N ALA A 147 -9.68 11.94 -20.32
CA ALA A 147 -10.96 12.15 -19.64
C ALA A 147 -10.88 13.33 -18.65
N ALA A 148 -9.80 13.44 -17.87
CA ALA A 148 -9.59 14.55 -16.95
C ALA A 148 -9.51 15.91 -17.67
N GLN A 149 -8.77 15.99 -18.78
CA GLN A 149 -8.71 17.19 -19.61
C GLN A 149 -10.09 17.56 -20.17
N GLN A 150 -10.87 16.59 -20.66
CA GLN A 150 -12.22 16.86 -21.18
C GLN A 150 -13.18 17.30 -20.06
N ALA A 151 -13.11 16.68 -18.88
CA ALA A 151 -13.95 17.01 -17.74
C ALA A 151 -13.67 18.41 -17.18
N ALA A 152 -12.41 18.86 -17.21
CA ALA A 152 -12.02 20.20 -16.81
C ALA A 152 -12.66 21.29 -17.70
N GLY A 153 -12.74 21.08 -19.01
CA GLY A 153 -13.40 22.00 -19.94
C GLY A 153 -12.86 23.44 -19.86
N GLN A 154 -13.75 24.40 -19.59
CA GLN A 154 -13.40 25.82 -19.33
C GLN A 154 -13.56 26.16 -17.82
N GLY A 155 -13.40 25.16 -16.96
CA GLY A 155 -13.51 25.30 -15.52
C GLY A 155 -12.34 26.07 -14.88
N PRO A 156 -12.35 26.22 -13.54
CA PRO A 156 -11.32 26.94 -12.80
C PRO A 156 -9.97 26.21 -12.74
N VAL A 157 -9.95 24.93 -13.11
CA VAL A 157 -8.76 24.08 -13.20
C VAL A 157 -8.67 23.53 -14.62
N SER A 158 -7.48 23.49 -15.19
CA SER A 158 -7.19 22.86 -16.47
C SER A 158 -6.06 21.84 -16.36
N PHE A 159 -6.11 20.85 -17.25
CA PHE A 159 -5.08 19.81 -17.41
C PHE A 159 -4.62 19.80 -18.87
N GLU A 160 -3.34 19.53 -19.09
CA GLU A 160 -2.77 19.27 -20.41
C GLU A 160 -2.30 17.82 -20.47
N ALA A 161 -2.95 17.02 -21.31
CA ALA A 161 -2.72 15.57 -21.40
C ALA A 161 -1.27 15.24 -21.76
N ASP A 162 -0.68 16.01 -22.66
CA ASP A 162 0.70 15.83 -23.13
C ASP A 162 1.75 16.08 -22.03
N ASP A 163 1.37 16.74 -20.94
CA ASP A 163 2.25 17.01 -19.79
C ASP A 163 2.23 15.90 -18.73
N ALA A 164 1.32 14.92 -18.87
CA ALA A 164 1.21 13.79 -17.97
C ALA A 164 2.45 12.89 -18.06
N VAL A 165 2.90 12.38 -16.91
CA VAL A 165 4.03 11.46 -16.84
C VAL A 165 3.68 10.27 -15.98
N SER A 166 4.07 9.07 -16.41
CA SER A 166 3.95 7.87 -15.60
C SER A 166 5.29 7.21 -15.34
N GLU A 167 5.42 6.53 -14.20
CA GLU A 167 6.57 5.70 -13.87
C GLU A 167 6.16 4.45 -13.09
N ASP A 168 6.92 3.36 -13.28
CA ASP A 168 6.77 2.18 -12.44
C ASP A 168 7.18 2.51 -11.00
N ILE A 169 6.33 2.10 -10.07
CA ILE A 169 6.57 2.18 -8.63
C ILE A 169 6.44 0.78 -8.02
N TRP A 170 7.12 0.58 -6.89
CA TRP A 170 6.98 -0.64 -6.11
C TRP A 170 6.17 -0.34 -4.87
N THR A 171 4.84 -0.44 -4.99
CA THR A 171 3.92 -0.09 -3.92
C THR A 171 4.17 -0.99 -2.70
N TYR A 172 4.78 -0.40 -1.68
CA TYR A 172 5.18 -1.05 -0.42
C TYR A 172 6.06 -2.31 -0.62
N GLU A 173 6.89 -2.35 -1.66
CA GLU A 173 7.79 -3.48 -1.98
C GLU A 173 7.08 -4.81 -2.32
N ARG A 174 5.74 -4.80 -2.48
CA ARG A 174 4.92 -6.03 -2.53
C ARG A 174 4.41 -6.35 -3.91
N VAL A 175 3.80 -5.37 -4.56
CA VAL A 175 3.05 -5.54 -5.81
C VAL A 175 3.50 -4.51 -6.84
N PRO A 176 3.46 -4.87 -8.14
CA PRO A 176 3.75 -3.92 -9.20
C PRO A 176 2.74 -2.78 -9.16
N GLY A 177 3.25 -1.55 -9.24
CA GLY A 177 2.44 -0.35 -9.30
C GLY A 177 2.86 0.59 -10.43
N ARG A 178 1.94 1.44 -10.84
CA ARG A 178 2.18 2.51 -11.80
C ARG A 178 1.72 3.83 -11.19
N ARG A 179 2.61 4.80 -11.10
CA ARG A 179 2.28 6.17 -10.71
C ARG A 179 2.08 7.00 -11.96
N LEU A 180 0.97 7.74 -12.00
CA LEU A 180 0.66 8.75 -13.00
C LEU A 180 0.61 10.11 -12.32
N VAL A 181 1.29 11.10 -12.87
CA VAL A 181 1.29 12.48 -12.39
C VAL A 181 0.72 13.35 -13.49
N LEU A 182 -0.40 14.01 -13.19
CA LEU A 182 -1.12 14.89 -14.09
C LEU A 182 -1.00 16.35 -13.60
N PRO A 183 -0.19 17.19 -14.27
CA PRO A 183 -0.09 18.60 -13.94
C PRO A 183 -1.40 19.35 -14.13
N TRP A 184 -1.69 20.28 -13.23
CA TRP A 184 -2.86 21.15 -13.31
C TRP A 184 -2.46 22.62 -13.17
N THR A 185 -3.27 23.47 -13.79
CA THR A 185 -3.16 24.93 -13.68
C THR A 185 -4.49 25.51 -13.23
N ALA A 186 -4.45 26.63 -12.51
CA ALA A 186 -5.61 27.40 -12.10
C ALA A 186 -5.22 28.87 -11.93
N ASP A 187 -6.09 29.78 -12.38
CA ASP A 187 -5.84 31.22 -12.33
C ASP A 187 -5.51 31.68 -10.91
N GLY A 188 -4.46 32.49 -10.77
CA GLY A 188 -4.02 33.02 -9.49
C GLY A 188 -3.27 32.03 -8.59
N THR A 189 -2.96 30.82 -9.07
CA THR A 189 -2.16 29.82 -8.35
C THR A 189 -0.92 29.42 -9.15
N PRO A 190 0.14 28.89 -8.51
CA PRO A 190 1.31 28.35 -9.21
C PRO A 190 1.07 27.01 -9.93
N GLY A 191 -0.17 26.50 -9.94
CA GLY A 191 -0.48 25.15 -10.38
C GLY A 191 0.06 24.07 -9.45
N GLY A 192 -0.02 22.82 -9.88
CA GLY A 192 0.48 21.69 -9.11
C GLY A 192 0.35 20.39 -9.90
N VAL A 193 0.29 19.27 -9.18
CA VAL A 193 0.07 17.96 -9.78
C VAL A 193 -1.02 17.21 -9.02
N VAL A 194 -1.77 16.40 -9.75
CA VAL A 194 -2.55 15.29 -9.20
C VAL A 194 -1.73 14.02 -9.40
N GLN A 195 -1.48 13.28 -8.32
CA GLN A 195 -0.85 11.98 -8.37
C GLN A 195 -1.93 10.90 -8.31
N LEU A 196 -1.84 9.91 -9.19
CA LEU A 196 -2.67 8.72 -9.20
C LEU A 196 -1.76 7.49 -9.12
N ASP A 197 -2.00 6.61 -8.16
CA ASP A 197 -1.24 5.37 -7.97
C ASP A 197 -2.13 4.18 -8.27
N PHE A 198 -1.70 3.33 -9.20
CA PHE A 198 -2.41 2.13 -9.62
C PHE A 198 -1.65 0.90 -9.14
N VAL A 199 -2.32 0.07 -8.36
CA VAL A 199 -1.78 -1.19 -7.87
C VAL A 199 -2.37 -2.36 -8.65
N PHE A 200 -1.52 -3.24 -9.16
CA PHE A 200 -1.92 -4.41 -9.94
C PHE A 200 -1.79 -5.69 -9.11
N ASN A 201 -2.58 -6.70 -9.45
CA ASN A 201 -2.55 -8.04 -8.86
C ASN A 201 -2.85 -8.16 -7.35
N GLU A 202 -3.16 -7.04 -6.68
CA GLU A 202 -3.62 -7.01 -5.29
C GLU A 202 -4.98 -7.73 -5.16
N ARG A 203 -5.07 -8.64 -4.20
CA ARG A 203 -6.34 -9.30 -3.86
C ARG A 203 -7.19 -8.38 -2.99
N LEU A 204 -8.51 -8.48 -3.16
CA LEU A 204 -9.49 -7.78 -2.32
C LEU A 204 -10.19 -8.81 -1.41
N PRO A 205 -9.78 -8.96 -0.13
CA PRO A 205 -10.43 -9.85 0.83
C PRO A 205 -11.92 -9.56 1.06
N LEU A 206 -12.31 -8.29 0.88
CA LEU A 206 -13.70 -7.87 0.87
C LEU A 206 -14.05 -7.30 -0.50
N ALA A 207 -15.27 -7.60 -0.96
CA ALA A 207 -15.78 -6.99 -2.18
C ALA A 207 -15.82 -5.46 -2.02
N PRO A 208 -15.47 -4.71 -3.08
CA PRO A 208 -15.60 -3.26 -3.06
C PRO A 208 -17.09 -2.85 -3.06
N GLU A 209 -17.35 -1.67 -2.53
CA GLU A 209 -18.70 -1.10 -2.42
C GLU A 209 -18.80 0.21 -3.22
N PRO A 210 -19.98 0.54 -3.78
CA PRO A 210 -20.18 1.82 -4.45
C PRO A 210 -19.99 3.00 -3.49
N PHE A 211 -19.19 3.97 -3.90
CA PHE A 211 -18.86 5.17 -3.16
C PHE A 211 -19.18 6.42 -4.00
N PRO A 212 -20.03 7.33 -3.49
CA PRO A 212 -20.39 8.54 -4.22
C PRO A 212 -19.24 9.54 -4.20
N ILE A 213 -18.72 9.88 -5.39
CA ILE A 213 -17.75 10.95 -5.59
C ILE A 213 -18.46 12.31 -5.66
N SER A 214 -19.60 12.34 -6.36
CA SER A 214 -20.50 13.48 -6.45
C SER A 214 -21.94 13.00 -6.62
N ALA A 215 -22.89 13.93 -6.80
CA ALA A 215 -24.29 13.57 -7.02
C ALA A 215 -24.51 12.68 -8.27
N ASP A 216 -23.65 12.83 -9.28
CA ASP A 216 -23.78 12.17 -10.58
C ASP A 216 -22.62 11.19 -10.88
N ALA A 217 -21.71 10.98 -9.93
CA ALA A 217 -20.51 10.15 -10.11
C ALA A 217 -20.31 9.19 -8.94
N VAL A 218 -20.16 7.89 -9.26
CA VAL A 218 -19.95 6.81 -8.30
C VAL A 218 -18.79 5.95 -8.77
N LEU A 219 -17.92 5.55 -7.84
CA LEU A 219 -16.85 4.59 -8.08
C LEU A 219 -16.96 3.43 -7.09
N ASN A 220 -16.55 2.24 -7.48
CA ASN A 220 -16.31 1.18 -6.51
C ASN A 220 -15.12 1.59 -5.63
N ALA A 221 -15.24 1.41 -4.32
CA ALA A 221 -14.21 1.72 -3.35
C ALA A 221 -14.04 0.58 -2.36
N VAL A 222 -12.87 0.50 -1.74
CA VAL A 222 -12.68 -0.40 -0.60
C VAL A 222 -13.48 0.06 0.61
N THR A 223 -13.93 -0.88 1.43
CA THR A 223 -14.67 -0.57 2.64
C THR A 223 -13.76 0.04 3.72
N PRO A 224 -14.31 0.75 4.72
CA PRO A 224 -13.54 1.18 5.89
C PRO A 224 -12.83 0.01 6.60
N GLU A 225 -13.50 -1.15 6.69
CA GLU A 225 -12.94 -2.34 7.33
C GLU A 225 -11.71 -2.89 6.59
N LEU A 226 -11.78 -3.00 5.26
CA LEU A 226 -10.63 -3.43 4.47
C LEU A 226 -9.49 -2.39 4.50
N SER A 227 -9.84 -1.10 4.47
CA SER A 227 -8.85 -0.03 4.63
C SER A 227 -8.11 -0.15 5.95
N LEU A 228 -8.82 -0.42 7.04
CA LEU A 228 -8.22 -0.63 8.36
C LEU A 228 -7.32 -1.87 8.38
N ALA A 229 -7.79 -3.00 7.85
CA ALA A 229 -6.99 -4.23 7.79
C ALA A 229 -5.65 -4.00 7.07
N TRP A 230 -5.66 -3.29 5.93
CA TRP A 230 -4.43 -2.93 5.22
C TRP A 230 -3.54 -1.97 6.00
N LYS A 231 -4.10 -0.97 6.69
CA LYS A 231 -3.29 -0.05 7.51
C LYS A 231 -2.57 -0.80 8.63
N ILE A 232 -3.25 -1.73 9.31
CA ILE A 232 -2.61 -2.59 10.32
C ILE A 232 -1.54 -3.47 9.69
N MET A 233 -1.82 -4.07 8.53
CA MET A 233 -0.84 -4.87 7.82
C MET A 233 0.43 -4.08 7.50
N TRP A 234 0.31 -2.90 6.88
CA TRP A 234 1.47 -2.05 6.56
C TRP A 234 2.25 -1.63 7.80
N LEU A 235 1.57 -1.28 8.88
CA LEU A 235 2.23 -0.91 10.13
C LEU A 235 3.06 -2.06 10.71
N VAL A 236 2.64 -3.31 10.48
CA VAL A 236 3.29 -4.50 11.03
C VAL A 236 4.36 -5.05 10.09
N THR A 237 4.16 -5.00 8.77
CA THR A 237 4.98 -5.73 7.80
C THR A 237 5.94 -4.84 7.01
N ASP A 238 5.64 -3.55 6.85
CA ASP A 238 6.53 -2.66 6.10
C ASP A 238 7.83 -2.41 6.87
N MET A 239 8.93 -2.33 6.13
CA MET A 239 10.24 -1.96 6.68
C MET A 239 10.26 -0.53 7.25
N HIS A 240 9.38 0.35 6.75
CA HIS A 240 9.22 1.74 7.19
C HIS A 240 7.75 2.05 7.50
N PRO A 241 7.22 1.59 8.64
CA PRO A 241 5.84 1.87 9.05
C PRO A 241 5.62 3.39 9.18
N GLN A 242 4.72 3.96 8.37
CA GLN A 242 4.57 5.42 8.32
C GLN A 242 3.55 5.94 9.34
N GLY A 243 3.84 7.08 9.97
CA GLY A 243 2.93 7.70 10.94
C GLY A 243 1.56 8.10 10.36
N LYS A 244 1.47 8.38 9.04
CA LYS A 244 0.17 8.60 8.38
C LYS A 244 -0.72 7.36 8.43
N ASP A 245 -0.15 6.16 8.34
CA ASP A 245 -0.91 4.92 8.36
C ASP A 245 -1.42 4.61 9.76
N LEU A 246 -0.64 4.95 10.80
CA LEU A 246 -1.07 4.89 12.20
C LEU A 246 -2.23 5.87 12.46
N TYR A 247 -2.11 7.12 12.00
CA TYR A 247 -3.16 8.10 12.15
C TYR A 247 -4.47 7.65 11.47
N ASP A 248 -4.37 7.23 10.21
CA ASP A 248 -5.51 6.74 9.41
C ASP A 248 -6.15 5.49 10.07
N ALA A 249 -5.34 4.55 10.57
CA ALA A 249 -5.82 3.35 11.27
C ALA A 249 -6.62 3.69 12.54
N VAL A 250 -6.19 4.69 13.31
CA VAL A 250 -6.91 5.12 14.51
C VAL A 250 -8.28 5.67 14.17
N LEU A 251 -8.37 6.56 13.16
CA LEU A 251 -9.67 7.10 12.71
C LEU A 251 -10.61 5.98 12.26
N LEU A 252 -10.09 5.03 11.48
CA LEU A 252 -10.87 3.89 11.00
C LEU A 252 -11.32 2.98 12.14
N ALA A 253 -10.44 2.62 13.07
CA ALA A 253 -10.75 1.70 14.17
C ALA A 253 -11.73 2.30 15.18
N GLU A 254 -11.70 3.62 15.40
CA GLU A 254 -12.66 4.30 16.27
C GLU A 254 -14.06 4.38 15.64
N ALA A 255 -14.16 4.27 14.31
CA ALA A 255 -15.42 4.41 13.58
C ALA A 255 -16.04 3.10 13.08
N CYS A 256 -15.22 2.06 12.85
CA CYS A 256 -15.66 0.80 12.24
C CYS A 256 -15.01 -0.40 12.96
N PRO A 257 -15.79 -1.44 13.32
CA PRO A 257 -15.20 -2.66 13.88
C PRO A 257 -14.39 -3.40 12.81
N LEU A 258 -13.24 -3.95 13.22
CA LEU A 258 -12.44 -4.86 12.39
C LEU A 258 -12.74 -6.30 12.79
N ARG A 259 -13.19 -7.13 11.85
CA ARG A 259 -13.24 -8.59 12.07
C ARG A 259 -11.84 -9.18 11.94
N TYR A 260 -11.51 -10.11 12.83
CA TYR A 260 -10.19 -10.74 12.84
C TYR A 260 -9.94 -11.56 11.56
N GLU A 261 -10.99 -12.13 10.99
CA GLU A 261 -10.95 -12.83 9.71
C GLU A 261 -10.52 -11.92 8.57
N VAL A 262 -11.00 -10.67 8.54
CA VAL A 262 -10.62 -9.70 7.50
C VAL A 262 -9.17 -9.29 7.64
N LEU A 263 -8.71 -9.09 8.89
CA LEU A 263 -7.30 -8.84 9.17
C LEU A 263 -6.41 -10.02 8.71
N ARG A 264 -6.78 -11.24 9.09
CA ARG A 264 -6.11 -12.48 8.66
C ARG A 264 -6.04 -12.57 7.14
N ASP A 265 -7.17 -12.39 6.47
CA ASP A 265 -7.26 -12.56 5.03
C ASP A 265 -6.46 -11.47 4.28
N ALA A 266 -6.37 -10.24 4.81
CA ALA A 266 -5.49 -9.21 4.28
C ALA A 266 -4.00 -9.61 4.37
N PHE A 267 -3.56 -10.13 5.52
CA PHE A 267 -2.18 -10.61 5.70
C PHE A 267 -1.87 -11.80 4.79
N LEU A 268 -2.73 -12.81 4.74
CA LEU A 268 -2.52 -13.97 3.87
C LEU A 268 -2.53 -13.57 2.39
N ALA A 269 -3.33 -12.59 2.00
CA ALA A 269 -3.44 -12.15 0.63
C ALA A 269 -2.19 -11.44 0.12
N ALA A 270 -1.56 -10.61 0.95
CA ALA A 270 -0.50 -9.71 0.50
C ALA A 270 0.89 -10.02 1.07
N GLU A 271 0.97 -10.75 2.19
CA GLU A 271 2.19 -10.91 2.99
C GLU A 271 2.39 -12.36 3.45
N PRO A 272 2.54 -13.31 2.50
CA PRO A 272 2.57 -14.74 2.83
C PRO A 272 3.75 -15.14 3.73
N GLN A 273 4.82 -14.35 3.80
CA GLN A 273 5.94 -14.54 4.73
C GLN A 273 5.55 -14.32 6.21
N TYR A 274 4.47 -13.60 6.48
CA TYR A 274 3.91 -13.39 7.81
C TYR A 274 2.79 -14.39 8.15
N ALA A 275 2.51 -15.37 7.28
CA ALA A 275 1.39 -16.30 7.47
C ALA A 275 1.51 -17.18 8.74
N LEU A 276 2.72 -17.34 9.30
CA LEU A 276 2.92 -18.04 10.58
C LEU A 276 2.97 -17.10 11.79
N GLN A 277 2.69 -15.81 11.60
CA GLN A 277 2.74 -14.78 12.65
C GLN A 277 1.37 -14.10 12.79
N PRO A 278 0.35 -14.78 13.35
CA PRO A 278 -0.95 -14.17 13.61
C PRO A 278 -0.80 -12.87 14.41
N VAL A 279 -1.48 -11.81 13.97
CA VAL A 279 -1.47 -10.51 14.67
C VAL A 279 -2.13 -10.65 16.03
N ARG A 280 -1.46 -10.19 17.10
CA ARG A 280 -1.96 -10.22 18.48
C ARG A 280 -2.08 -8.80 19.04
N PRO A 281 -2.77 -8.59 20.17
CA PRO A 281 -2.80 -7.29 20.83
C PRO A 281 -1.41 -6.70 21.11
N ALA A 282 -0.45 -7.54 21.53
CA ALA A 282 0.93 -7.13 21.74
C ALA A 282 1.59 -6.58 20.46
N THR A 283 1.27 -7.16 19.29
CA THR A 283 1.75 -6.67 17.99
C THR A 283 1.34 -5.21 17.75
N ILE A 284 0.14 -4.81 18.19
CA ILE A 284 -0.35 -3.43 18.06
C ILE A 284 0.38 -2.50 19.03
N THR A 285 0.58 -2.91 20.28
CA THR A 285 1.27 -2.06 21.27
C THR A 285 2.76 -1.87 20.93
N ASP A 286 3.39 -2.85 20.29
CA ASP A 286 4.79 -2.80 19.90
C ASP A 286 5.07 -1.79 18.77
N LEU A 287 4.04 -1.35 18.04
CA LEU A 287 4.14 -0.33 16.98
C LEU A 287 4.73 1.01 17.49
N ALA A 288 4.57 1.31 18.78
CA ALA A 288 5.13 2.53 19.38
C ALA A 288 6.67 2.59 19.30
N SER A 289 7.33 1.45 19.04
CA SER A 289 8.79 1.36 18.92
C SER A 289 9.31 1.44 17.47
N SER A 290 8.43 1.32 16.47
CA SER A 290 8.82 1.14 15.06
C SER A 290 8.23 2.18 14.11
N VAL A 291 7.10 2.80 14.44
CA VAL A 291 6.44 3.78 13.56
C VAL A 291 7.28 5.05 13.39
N GLU A 292 7.49 5.48 12.15
CA GLU A 292 8.24 6.69 11.80
C GLU A 292 7.38 7.97 11.98
N TRP A 293 6.99 8.27 13.21
CA TRP A 293 6.09 9.37 13.57
C TRP A 293 6.67 10.77 13.27
N GLU A 294 8.00 10.90 13.29
CA GLU A 294 8.66 12.18 13.01
C GLU A 294 8.41 12.69 11.59
N HIS A 295 8.24 11.80 10.61
CA HIS A 295 7.93 12.20 9.24
C HIS A 295 6.50 12.72 9.14
N PHE A 296 5.56 12.07 9.84
CA PHE A 296 4.16 12.49 9.89
C PHE A 296 4.00 13.88 10.52
N THR A 297 4.58 14.13 11.69
CA THR A 297 4.52 15.45 12.35
C THR A 297 5.20 16.57 11.56
N ARG A 298 6.23 16.25 10.77
CA ARG A 298 6.86 17.22 9.85
C ARG A 298 5.95 17.61 8.71
N GLU A 299 5.16 16.68 8.19
CA GLU A 299 4.21 16.92 7.10
C GLU A 299 2.93 17.60 7.62
N TYR A 300 2.36 17.08 8.72
CA TYR A 300 1.11 17.51 9.34
C TYR A 300 1.29 18.05 10.78
N PRO A 301 1.89 19.25 10.95
CA PRO A 301 2.21 19.79 12.27
C PRO A 301 0.99 20.22 13.09
N ASP A 302 -0.16 20.41 12.42
CA ASP A 302 -1.41 20.86 13.05
C ASP A 302 -2.19 19.70 13.66
N ILE A 303 -1.79 18.45 13.39
CA ILE A 303 -2.36 17.25 14.02
C ILE A 303 -1.63 17.00 15.35
N PRO A 304 -2.32 17.14 16.50
CA PRO A 304 -1.68 17.00 17.79
C PRO A 304 -1.45 15.52 18.16
N GLY A 305 -0.50 15.32 19.05
CA GLY A 305 -0.27 14.06 19.75
C GLY A 305 1.04 13.36 19.39
N THR A 306 1.24 12.22 20.03
CA THR A 306 2.44 11.37 19.92
C THR A 306 2.09 9.99 19.39
N ASP A 307 3.06 9.31 18.79
CA ASP A 307 2.96 7.89 18.42
C ASP A 307 2.41 7.02 19.56
N ALA A 308 2.94 7.16 20.78
CA ALA A 308 2.47 6.40 21.94
C ALA A 308 0.98 6.64 22.26
N GLU A 309 0.50 7.88 22.12
CA GLU A 309 -0.91 8.21 22.31
C GLU A 309 -1.79 7.59 21.21
N TYR A 310 -1.37 7.65 19.95
CA TYR A 310 -2.13 7.05 18.84
C TYR A 310 -2.10 5.52 18.87
N VAL A 311 -0.97 4.90 19.23
CA VAL A 311 -0.89 3.45 19.45
C VAL A 311 -1.79 3.02 20.60
N GLY A 312 -1.83 3.78 21.70
CA GLY A 312 -2.74 3.51 22.81
C GLY A 312 -4.21 3.57 22.40
N ARG A 313 -4.60 4.58 21.60
CA ARG A 313 -5.95 4.69 21.04
C ARG A 313 -6.27 3.51 20.11
N LEU A 314 -5.34 3.16 19.23
CA LEU A 314 -5.51 2.04 18.30
C LEU A 314 -5.73 0.73 19.04
N ALA A 315 -4.91 0.43 20.05
CA ALA A 315 -5.03 -0.77 20.86
C ALA A 315 -6.39 -0.86 21.56
N VAL A 316 -6.86 0.25 22.13
CA VAL A 316 -8.20 0.32 22.76
C VAL A 316 -9.30 0.06 21.74
N ALA A 317 -9.28 0.75 20.60
CA ALA A 317 -10.28 0.60 19.55
C ALA A 317 -10.32 -0.83 18.98
N LEU A 318 -9.17 -1.50 18.89
CA LEU A 318 -9.07 -2.87 18.38
C LEU A 318 -9.35 -3.96 19.42
N THR A 319 -9.65 -3.64 20.68
CA THR A 319 -9.92 -4.64 21.74
C THR A 319 -10.96 -5.68 21.30
N GLY A 320 -12.02 -5.25 20.61
CA GLY A 320 -13.08 -6.14 20.10
C GLY A 320 -12.66 -7.05 18.95
N THR A 321 -11.53 -6.77 18.29
CA THR A 321 -10.97 -7.57 17.18
C THR A 321 -10.33 -8.85 17.68
N PHE A 322 -9.84 -8.88 18.93
CA PHE A 322 -8.99 -9.96 19.45
C PHE A 322 -9.64 -10.80 20.58
N PRO A 323 -10.92 -11.23 20.46
CA PRO A 323 -11.57 -11.93 21.56
C PRO A 323 -10.90 -13.28 21.84
N GLY A 324 -10.34 -13.44 23.03
CA GLY A 324 -9.68 -14.67 23.47
C GLY A 324 -8.33 -14.95 22.81
N VAL A 325 -7.77 -14.03 22.02
CA VAL A 325 -6.49 -14.22 21.31
C VAL A 325 -5.29 -14.14 22.25
N GLU A 326 -5.38 -13.36 23.34
CA GLU A 326 -4.29 -13.24 24.33
C GLU A 326 -4.03 -14.57 25.05
N ASP A 327 -5.10 -15.27 25.39
CA ASP A 327 -5.05 -16.56 26.11
C ASP A 327 -5.00 -17.76 25.16
N ALA A 328 -5.13 -17.55 23.85
CA ALA A 328 -5.16 -18.62 22.87
C ALA A 328 -3.79 -19.32 22.76
N ASP A 329 -3.84 -20.66 22.74
CA ASP A 329 -2.69 -21.48 22.41
C ASP A 329 -2.15 -21.10 21.02
N ALA A 330 -0.83 -20.90 20.92
CA ALA A 330 -0.21 -20.38 19.71
C ALA A 330 -0.43 -21.30 18.50
N ARG A 331 -0.50 -22.61 18.72
CA ARG A 331 -0.75 -23.59 17.66
C ARG A 331 -2.22 -23.61 17.24
N GLU A 332 -3.16 -23.46 18.18
CA GLU A 332 -4.58 -23.29 17.84
C GLU A 332 -4.82 -22.02 17.01
N LEU A 333 -4.25 -20.91 17.44
CA LEU A 333 -4.34 -19.65 16.71
C LEU A 333 -3.70 -19.75 15.32
N GLY A 334 -2.51 -20.35 15.20
CA GLY A 334 -1.84 -20.55 13.92
C GLY A 334 -2.65 -21.42 12.96
N ARG A 335 -3.31 -22.47 13.45
CA ARG A 335 -4.22 -23.31 12.63
C ARG A 335 -5.42 -22.51 12.13
N TRP A 336 -6.08 -21.76 13.02
CA TRP A 336 -7.20 -20.89 12.62
C TRP A 336 -6.76 -19.82 11.60
N TRP A 337 -5.57 -19.26 11.80
CA TRP A 337 -5.00 -18.24 10.91
C TRP A 337 -4.72 -18.79 9.51
N LEU A 338 -4.26 -20.04 9.39
CA LEU A 338 -3.97 -20.67 8.10
C LEU A 338 -5.18 -21.38 7.46
N GLU A 339 -6.32 -21.45 8.16
CA GLU A 339 -7.46 -22.25 7.74
C GLU A 339 -7.93 -21.97 6.30
N PRO A 340 -7.99 -20.71 5.79
CA PRO A 340 -8.36 -20.46 4.40
C PRO A 340 -7.45 -21.17 3.39
N TRP A 341 -6.14 -21.22 3.65
CA TRP A 341 -5.18 -21.92 2.80
C TRP A 341 -5.27 -23.43 2.96
N VAL A 342 -5.42 -23.92 4.19
CA VAL A 342 -5.62 -25.36 4.44
C VAL A 342 -6.86 -25.87 3.72
N ALA A 343 -7.98 -25.15 3.82
CA ALA A 343 -9.22 -25.48 3.12
C ALA A 343 -9.02 -25.49 1.60
N HIS A 344 -8.43 -24.43 1.04
CA HIS A 344 -8.15 -24.33 -0.40
C HIS A 344 -7.29 -25.49 -0.93
N TYR A 345 -6.19 -25.81 -0.25
CA TYR A 345 -5.30 -26.89 -0.69
C TYR A 345 -5.86 -28.28 -0.37
N ARG A 346 -6.75 -28.42 0.61
CA ARG A 346 -7.47 -29.67 0.88
C ARG A 346 -8.43 -29.99 -0.26
N GLU A 347 -9.18 -29.01 -0.75
CA GLU A 347 -10.03 -29.18 -1.94
C GLU A 347 -9.21 -29.64 -3.15
N LEU A 348 -8.02 -29.05 -3.38
CA LEU A 348 -7.14 -29.47 -4.45
C LEU A 348 -6.59 -30.90 -4.23
N LEU A 349 -6.24 -31.24 -2.98
CA LEU A 349 -5.77 -32.58 -2.63
C LEU A 349 -6.83 -33.64 -2.90
N ASP A 350 -8.09 -33.36 -2.52
CA ASP A 350 -9.23 -34.27 -2.72
C ASP A 350 -9.54 -34.50 -4.20
N LEU A 351 -9.28 -33.50 -5.05
CA LEU A 351 -9.50 -33.56 -6.50
C LEU A 351 -8.31 -34.13 -7.29
N SER A 352 -7.11 -34.15 -6.72
CA SER A 352 -5.87 -34.47 -7.42
C SER A 352 -4.94 -35.31 -6.55
N ASP A 353 -3.77 -34.77 -6.18
CA ASP A 353 -2.74 -35.45 -5.39
C ASP A 353 -1.83 -34.42 -4.69
N MET A 354 -1.00 -34.90 -3.76
CA MET A 354 -0.06 -34.04 -3.04
C MET A 354 0.95 -33.33 -3.97
N PRO A 355 1.51 -33.96 -5.03
CA PRO A 355 2.33 -33.25 -6.00
C PRO A 355 1.63 -32.06 -6.68
N ALA A 356 0.33 -32.16 -6.99
CA ALA A 356 -0.44 -31.03 -7.52
C ALA A 356 -0.53 -29.88 -6.51
N VAL A 357 -0.75 -30.20 -5.23
CA VAL A 357 -0.75 -29.22 -4.13
C VAL A 357 0.62 -28.55 -3.97
N GLN A 358 1.72 -29.31 -3.99
CA GLN A 358 3.07 -28.76 -3.90
C GLN A 358 3.38 -27.80 -5.06
N ARG A 359 3.01 -28.18 -6.30
CA ARG A 359 3.13 -27.31 -7.47
C ARG A 359 2.30 -26.03 -7.34
N ALA A 360 1.08 -26.14 -6.82
CA ALA A 360 0.21 -24.98 -6.60
C ALA A 360 0.79 -24.01 -5.56
N MET A 361 1.24 -24.51 -4.41
CA MET A 361 1.91 -23.70 -3.38
C MET A 361 3.17 -23.00 -3.92
N ALA A 362 4.01 -23.74 -4.66
CA ALA A 362 5.22 -23.18 -5.26
C ALA A 362 4.91 -22.11 -6.33
N ALA A 363 3.90 -22.34 -7.18
CA ALA A 363 3.43 -21.37 -8.17
C ALA A 363 2.81 -20.12 -7.53
N ALA A 364 2.19 -20.28 -6.36
CA ALA A 364 1.69 -19.18 -5.54
C ALA A 364 2.79 -18.49 -4.71
N HIS A 365 4.07 -18.85 -4.91
CA HIS A 365 5.21 -18.33 -4.16
C HIS A 365 5.07 -18.48 -2.64
N THR A 366 4.40 -19.54 -2.18
CA THR A 366 4.25 -19.83 -0.75
C THR A 366 5.63 -20.04 -0.12
N PRO A 367 5.95 -19.40 1.01
CA PRO A 367 7.24 -19.61 1.68
C PRO A 367 7.42 -21.07 2.11
N LEU A 368 8.65 -21.57 2.06
CA LEU A 368 8.94 -22.98 2.35
C LEU A 368 8.44 -23.43 3.73
N PHE A 369 8.63 -22.61 4.77
CA PHE A 369 8.17 -22.92 6.13
C PHE A 369 6.65 -23.03 6.22
N VAL A 370 5.92 -22.15 5.53
CA VAL A 370 4.46 -22.23 5.43
C VAL A 370 4.07 -23.51 4.71
N ALA A 371 4.72 -23.83 3.59
CA ALA A 371 4.41 -25.03 2.82
C ALA A 371 4.60 -26.32 3.64
N VAL A 372 5.61 -26.38 4.51
CA VAL A 372 5.80 -27.48 5.47
C VAL A 372 4.64 -27.55 6.45
N VAL A 373 4.23 -26.43 7.04
CA VAL A 373 3.09 -26.38 7.98
C VAL A 373 1.79 -26.81 7.27
N LEU A 374 1.48 -26.26 6.10
CA LEU A 374 0.29 -26.62 5.32
C LEU A 374 0.31 -28.11 4.95
N THR A 375 1.44 -28.63 4.49
CA THR A 375 1.58 -30.08 4.18
C THR A 375 1.32 -30.94 5.41
N ALA A 376 1.82 -30.52 6.57
CA ALA A 376 1.59 -31.21 7.83
C ALA A 376 0.11 -31.18 8.24
N GLU A 377 -0.58 -30.05 8.11
CA GLU A 377 -2.03 -29.93 8.40
C GLU A 377 -2.90 -30.70 7.39
N LEU A 378 -2.47 -30.85 6.14
CA LEU A 378 -3.17 -31.62 5.10
C LEU A 378 -3.03 -33.13 5.30
N LEU A 379 -1.85 -33.60 5.70
CA LEU A 379 -1.56 -35.03 5.91
C LEU A 379 -1.90 -35.52 7.32
N GLY A 380 -2.13 -34.60 8.26
CA GLY A 380 -2.35 -34.90 9.66
C GLY A 380 -1.04 -35.02 10.45
N ARG A 381 -0.99 -34.36 11.61
CA ARG A 381 0.21 -34.25 12.47
C ARG A 381 0.26 -35.29 13.59
N GLU A 382 -0.55 -36.35 13.55
CA GLU A 382 -0.63 -37.31 14.65
C GLU A 382 0.70 -38.05 14.86
N GLY A 383 1.45 -37.65 15.89
CA GLY A 383 2.73 -38.25 16.27
C GLY A 383 3.96 -37.76 15.49
N ASN A 384 3.80 -36.86 14.52
CA ASN A 384 4.89 -36.33 13.69
C ASN A 384 5.21 -34.87 14.04
N SER A 385 6.50 -34.53 14.05
CA SER A 385 7.00 -33.16 14.14
C SER A 385 6.91 -32.44 12.78
N LEU A 386 7.08 -31.12 12.74
CA LEU A 386 7.18 -30.41 11.45
C LEU A 386 8.41 -30.83 10.64
N GLU A 387 9.49 -31.20 11.30
CA GLU A 387 10.72 -31.66 10.65
C GLU A 387 10.47 -32.92 9.79
N ASP A 388 9.55 -33.79 10.22
CA ASP A 388 9.20 -35.01 9.48
C ASP A 388 8.53 -34.73 8.13
N PHE A 389 7.96 -33.52 7.93
CA PHE A 389 7.33 -33.10 6.67
C PHE A 389 8.27 -32.37 5.72
N VAL A 390 9.46 -31.94 6.17
CA VAL A 390 10.46 -31.28 5.31
C VAL A 390 10.86 -32.16 4.12
N PRO A 391 11.18 -33.46 4.29
CA PRO A 391 11.51 -34.33 3.15
C PRO A 391 10.34 -34.52 2.19
N VAL A 392 9.09 -34.45 2.67
CA VAL A 392 7.89 -34.59 1.83
C VAL A 392 7.78 -33.40 0.88
N VAL A 393 7.97 -32.18 1.39
CA VAL A 393 7.95 -30.96 0.57
C VAL A 393 9.14 -30.94 -0.38
N LEU A 394 10.36 -31.18 0.11
CA LEU A 394 11.57 -31.11 -0.70
C LEU A 394 11.74 -32.27 -1.70
N ALA A 395 10.91 -33.32 -1.63
CA ALA A 395 10.88 -34.37 -2.65
C ALA A 395 10.21 -33.91 -3.95
N ASP A 396 9.36 -32.88 -3.92
CA ASP A 396 8.71 -32.36 -5.13
C ASP A 396 9.66 -31.42 -5.91
N PRO A 397 9.87 -31.65 -7.22
CA PRO A 397 10.73 -30.81 -8.05
C PRO A 397 10.36 -29.32 -8.08
N ALA A 398 9.12 -28.95 -7.75
CA ALA A 398 8.69 -27.56 -7.66
C ALA A 398 9.51 -26.75 -6.63
N TRP A 399 10.10 -27.41 -5.64
CA TRP A 399 10.92 -26.79 -4.59
C TRP A 399 12.43 -26.87 -4.84
N ALA A 400 12.88 -27.30 -6.02
CA ALA A 400 14.30 -27.49 -6.33
C ALA A 400 15.16 -26.23 -6.10
N GLY A 401 14.61 -25.02 -6.36
CA GLY A 401 15.31 -23.77 -6.10
C GLY A 401 15.64 -23.56 -4.61
N TRP A 402 14.78 -24.03 -3.70
CA TRP A 402 15.03 -23.98 -2.27
C TRP A 402 16.08 -25.00 -1.82
N ILE A 403 16.09 -26.20 -2.42
CA ILE A 403 17.11 -27.21 -2.16
C ILE A 403 18.50 -26.66 -2.49
N ASP A 404 18.64 -26.01 -3.63
CA ASP A 404 19.89 -25.36 -4.05
C ASP A 404 20.30 -24.26 -3.06
N TYR A 405 19.35 -23.43 -2.61
CA TYR A 405 19.61 -22.38 -1.63
C TYR A 405 20.09 -22.94 -0.28
N LEU A 406 19.37 -23.92 0.26
CA LEU A 406 19.68 -24.56 1.54
C LEU A 406 21.06 -25.24 1.50
N ASN A 407 21.38 -25.93 0.41
CA ASN A 407 22.65 -26.62 0.21
C ASN A 407 23.83 -25.64 0.06
N ARG A 408 23.66 -24.53 -0.68
CA ARG A 408 24.71 -23.52 -0.88
C ARG A 408 25.05 -22.78 0.41
N ARG A 409 24.06 -22.51 1.26
CA ARG A 409 24.25 -21.74 2.50
C ARG A 409 24.45 -22.59 3.75
N ARG A 410 24.30 -23.92 3.67
CA ARG A 410 24.27 -24.83 4.84
C ARG A 410 23.16 -24.48 5.85
N ASN A 411 22.00 -24.04 5.35
CA ASN A 411 20.90 -23.50 6.16
C ASN A 411 19.83 -24.54 6.57
N LEU A 412 20.06 -25.84 6.33
CA LEU A 412 19.13 -26.89 6.75
C LEU A 412 18.95 -26.94 8.28
N GLU A 413 20.04 -26.71 9.03
CA GLU A 413 19.98 -26.66 10.50
C GLU A 413 19.15 -25.46 10.98
N PHE A 414 19.28 -24.30 10.33
CA PHE A 414 18.47 -23.12 10.62
C PHE A 414 16.98 -23.36 10.33
N LEU A 415 16.66 -24.04 9.23
CA LEU A 415 15.28 -24.43 8.93
C LEU A 415 14.69 -25.32 10.04
N HIS A 416 15.44 -26.32 10.50
CA HIS A 416 15.00 -27.20 11.59
C HIS A 416 14.86 -26.47 12.93
N GLU A 417 15.76 -25.53 13.24
CA GLU A 417 15.65 -24.68 14.43
C GLU A 417 14.35 -23.85 14.42
N GLN A 418 14.07 -23.17 13.31
CA GLN A 418 12.84 -22.39 13.14
C GLN A 418 11.57 -23.26 13.20
N LEU A 419 11.60 -24.47 12.64
CA LEU A 419 10.47 -25.40 12.72
C LEU A 419 10.24 -25.99 14.12
N ARG A 420 11.24 -25.98 15.00
CA ARG A 420 11.08 -26.40 16.42
C ARG A 420 10.44 -25.33 17.28
N GLU A 421 10.50 -24.06 16.86
CA GLU A 421 9.86 -22.94 17.53
C GLU A 421 8.35 -22.82 17.19
N LEU A 422 7.90 -23.55 16.16
CA LEU A 422 6.52 -23.60 15.63
C LEU A 422 5.79 -24.90 16.01
#